data_AF-A0A6V7UME1-F1
#
_entry.id   AF-A0A6V7UME1-F1
#
_cell.length_a   1.000
_cell.length_b   1.000
_cell.length_c   1.000
_cell.angle_alpha   90.00
_cell.angle_beta   90.00
_cell.angle_gamma   90.00
#
_symmetry.space_group_name_H-M   'P 1'
#
loop_
_entity.id
_entity.type
_entity.pdbx_description
1 polymer ?
#
loop_
_entity_poly.entity_id
_entity_poly.type
_entity_poly.pdbx_seq_one_letter_code
_entity_poly.pdbx_strand_id
1 'polypeptide(L)'
;MQKLHLNLLILPSMVLVLNFARRMFKEFGFPENVFSYVKEQDEPNPDFPTVSFPNPEEGHAVLKLCYQTAEETGATLILANDPDADRLQIAERQPDEDWHLFNGNEMGTLLTWWIWTQWKQRNPDISAEDVYILNSAVSSQIVATMAKIEGFKNDVSLTGFKWIGNLAHEIRKKGKLVILAWEESIGFATGTTLDKDGVSAAAVFAEMANYLTSQKLNMKKQLFNIYNKYGFHLIRNSYWTVPENSVTKNYLIIFEKMENIRLILMETILRKNML
;
A
#
# COMPACT_ATOMS: atom_id res chain seq x y z
N MET A 1 -25.26 -2.66 6.48
CA MET A 1 -24.29 -3.46 5.72
C MET A 1 -24.47 -3.12 4.25
N GLN A 2 -23.44 -2.59 3.58
CA GLN A 2 -23.47 -2.44 2.13
C GLN A 2 -23.60 -3.82 1.48
N LYS A 3 -24.34 -3.91 0.38
CA LYS A 3 -24.42 -5.15 -0.40
C LYS A 3 -23.03 -5.46 -0.96
N LEU A 4 -22.61 -6.72 -0.89
CA LEU A 4 -21.35 -7.15 -1.49
C LEU A 4 -21.50 -7.23 -2.99
N HIS A 5 -20.57 -6.60 -3.71
CA HIS A 5 -20.57 -6.52 -5.17
C HIS A 5 -19.29 -7.12 -5.79
N LEU A 6 -18.32 -7.52 -4.97
CA LEU A 6 -17.08 -8.13 -5.44
C LEU A 6 -17.14 -9.66 -5.38
N ASN A 7 -16.67 -10.28 -6.47
CA ASN A 7 -16.24 -11.66 -6.47
C ASN A 7 -14.76 -11.69 -6.09
N LEU A 8 -14.55 -11.98 -4.82
CA LEU A 8 -13.43 -12.75 -4.30
C LEU A 8 -12.01 -12.18 -4.36
N LEU A 9 -11.32 -12.45 -3.26
CA LEU A 9 -10.13 -11.77 -2.78
C LEU A 9 -9.08 -12.84 -2.48
N ILE A 10 -7.89 -12.72 -3.08
CA ILE A 10 -6.84 -13.73 -2.94
C ILE A 10 -5.84 -13.27 -1.90
N LEU A 11 -5.71 -14.06 -0.84
CA LEU A 11 -4.70 -13.88 0.18
C LEU A 11 -3.58 -14.90 -0.07
N PRO A 12 -2.51 -14.57 -0.81
CA PRO A 12 -1.25 -15.21 -0.55
C PRO A 12 -0.76 -14.62 0.77
N SER A 13 -0.76 -15.44 1.79
CA SER A 13 0.16 -15.18 2.87
C SER A 13 0.83 -16.46 3.17
N MET A 14 2.15 -16.41 3.15
CA MET A 14 2.91 -17.39 3.87
C MET A 14 2.47 -17.31 5.32
N VAL A 15 1.65 -18.29 5.68
CA VAL A 15 1.62 -18.92 6.99
C VAL A 15 0.90 -18.16 8.10
N LEU A 16 1.43 -17.03 8.55
CA LEU A 16 1.02 -16.43 9.82
C LEU A 16 -0.19 -15.51 9.64
N VAL A 17 -0.29 -14.88 8.48
CA VAL A 17 -1.20 -13.76 8.23
C VAL A 17 -2.63 -14.23 7.96
N LEU A 18 -2.82 -15.43 7.39
CA LEU A 18 -4.12 -15.93 6.93
C LEU A 18 -5.20 -15.91 8.02
N ASN A 19 -4.88 -16.37 9.23
CA ASN A 19 -5.82 -16.37 10.35
C ASN A 19 -6.20 -14.94 10.80
N PHE A 20 -5.24 -14.02 10.81
CA PHE A 20 -5.49 -12.61 11.14
C PHE A 20 -6.29 -11.91 10.05
N ALA A 21 -5.97 -12.17 8.78
CA ALA A 21 -6.71 -11.67 7.63
C ALA A 21 -8.17 -12.12 7.68
N ARG A 22 -8.44 -13.43 7.80
CA ARG A 22 -9.81 -13.97 7.93
C ARG A 22 -10.59 -13.31 9.06
N ARG A 23 -9.96 -13.15 10.22
CA ARG A 23 -10.58 -12.43 11.36
C ARG A 23 -10.88 -10.98 11.00
N MET A 24 -9.91 -10.25 10.44
CA MET A 24 -10.09 -8.84 10.07
C MET A 24 -11.23 -8.66 9.06
N PHE A 25 -11.27 -9.49 8.01
CA PHE A 25 -12.35 -9.45 7.03
C PHE A 25 -13.72 -9.72 7.62
N LYS A 26 -13.81 -10.67 8.56
CA LYS A 26 -15.04 -10.93 9.30
C LYS A 26 -15.49 -9.70 10.11
N GLU A 27 -14.57 -9.00 10.78
CA GLU A 27 -14.88 -7.76 11.52
C GLU A 27 -15.34 -6.63 10.57
N PHE A 28 -14.81 -6.59 9.35
CA PHE A 28 -15.28 -5.68 8.28
C PHE A 28 -16.61 -6.12 7.64
N GLY A 29 -17.15 -7.28 8.02
CA GLY A 29 -18.44 -7.79 7.55
C GLY A 29 -18.39 -8.54 6.22
N PHE A 30 -17.21 -8.97 5.78
CA PHE A 30 -17.07 -9.84 4.60
C PHE A 30 -17.34 -11.30 4.99
N PRO A 31 -18.24 -12.01 4.28
CA PRO A 31 -18.52 -13.42 4.52
C PRO A 31 -17.41 -14.31 3.97
N GLU A 32 -17.21 -15.47 4.58
CA GLU A 32 -16.11 -16.37 4.23
C GLU A 32 -16.12 -16.82 2.75
N ASN A 33 -17.30 -16.96 2.17
CA ASN A 33 -17.47 -17.41 0.79
C ASN A 33 -17.05 -16.37 -0.26
N VAL A 34 -16.60 -15.18 0.16
CA VAL A 34 -15.96 -14.21 -0.73
C VAL A 34 -14.43 -14.24 -0.65
N PHE A 35 -13.81 -15.28 -0.06
CA PHE A 35 -12.35 -15.46 -0.10
C PHE A 35 -11.93 -16.72 -0.86
N SER A 36 -10.90 -16.57 -1.69
CA SER A 36 -10.18 -17.66 -2.35
C SER A 36 -8.75 -17.68 -1.80
N TYR A 37 -8.22 -18.87 -1.56
CA TYR A 37 -6.90 -19.03 -0.96
C TYR A 37 -5.96 -19.75 -1.91
N VAL A 38 -4.69 -19.35 -1.86
CA VAL A 38 -3.61 -20.05 -2.59
C VAL A 38 -3.22 -21.26 -1.74
N LYS A 39 -3.84 -22.42 -2.01
CA LYS A 39 -3.73 -23.62 -1.18
C LYS A 39 -2.28 -24.06 -0.95
N GLU A 40 -1.41 -23.85 -1.92
CA GLU A 40 0.02 -24.14 -1.86
C GLU A 40 0.77 -23.30 -0.82
N GLN A 41 0.16 -22.23 -0.32
CA GLN A 41 0.73 -21.28 0.65
C GLN A 41 -0.06 -21.20 1.97
N ASP A 42 -1.13 -21.99 2.12
CA ASP A 42 -2.01 -21.93 3.30
C ASP A 42 -1.32 -22.38 4.60
N GLU A 43 -0.36 -23.32 4.51
CA GLU A 43 0.30 -23.92 5.67
C GLU A 43 1.70 -23.35 5.95
N PRO A 44 2.06 -23.17 7.24
CA PRO A 44 3.42 -22.91 7.72
C PRO A 44 4.57 -23.65 7.04
N ASN A 45 5.35 -22.95 6.21
CA ASN A 45 6.63 -23.47 5.70
C ASN A 45 7.75 -22.40 5.67
N PRO A 46 8.80 -22.51 6.53
CA PRO A 46 9.90 -21.55 6.59
C PRO A 46 10.83 -21.59 5.37
N ASP A 47 10.76 -22.64 4.55
CA ASP A 47 11.56 -22.77 3.32
C ASP A 47 10.93 -22.01 2.13
N PHE A 48 9.71 -21.48 2.30
CA PHE A 48 8.95 -20.76 1.27
C PHE A 48 9.01 -21.42 -0.12
N PRO A 49 8.69 -22.73 -0.25
CA PRO A 49 9.03 -23.54 -1.43
C PRO A 49 8.38 -23.07 -2.74
N THR A 50 7.34 -22.22 -2.65
CA THR A 50 6.60 -21.70 -3.80
C THR A 50 7.22 -20.45 -4.43
N VAL A 51 8.14 -19.76 -3.75
CA VAL A 51 8.78 -18.53 -4.26
C VAL A 51 10.26 -18.47 -3.90
N SER A 52 11.05 -17.74 -4.69
CA SER A 52 12.46 -17.52 -4.38
C SER A 52 12.69 -16.45 -3.31
N PHE A 53 11.77 -15.48 -3.18
CA PHE A 53 11.87 -14.40 -2.22
C PHE A 53 10.47 -14.00 -1.74
N PRO A 54 10.16 -14.14 -0.44
CA PRO A 54 8.82 -13.95 0.10
C PRO A 54 8.49 -12.47 0.35
N ASN A 55 8.64 -11.62 -0.67
CA ASN A 55 8.33 -10.19 -0.59
C ASN A 55 7.38 -9.81 -1.73
N PRO A 56 6.13 -9.40 -1.44
CA PRO A 56 5.15 -9.08 -2.45
C PRO A 56 5.50 -7.82 -3.28
N GLU A 57 6.48 -7.01 -2.85
CA GLU A 57 7.05 -5.89 -3.62
C GLU A 57 7.73 -6.36 -4.93
N GLU A 58 8.15 -7.62 -5.02
CA GLU A 58 8.67 -8.23 -6.26
C GLU A 58 7.59 -8.42 -7.35
N GLY A 59 6.32 -8.11 -7.03
CA GLY A 59 5.24 -7.99 -7.98
C GLY A 59 4.92 -9.30 -8.72
N HIS A 60 4.80 -9.24 -10.04
CA HIS A 60 4.37 -10.39 -10.85
C HIS A 60 5.23 -11.65 -10.65
N ALA A 61 6.51 -11.51 -10.28
CA ALA A 61 7.40 -12.64 -10.10
C ALA A 61 6.95 -13.58 -8.97
N VAL A 62 6.40 -13.01 -7.88
CA VAL A 62 6.00 -13.73 -6.67
C VAL A 62 4.48 -13.96 -6.57
N LEU A 63 3.69 -13.29 -7.42
CA LEU A 63 2.22 -13.40 -7.45
C LEU A 63 1.68 -14.44 -8.44
N LYS A 64 2.53 -15.28 -9.05
CA LYS A 64 2.11 -16.24 -10.09
C LYS A 64 0.99 -17.17 -9.64
N LEU A 65 1.13 -17.77 -8.45
CA LEU A 65 0.09 -18.65 -7.89
C LEU A 65 -1.19 -17.87 -7.58
N CYS A 66 -1.08 -16.62 -7.16
CA CYS A 66 -2.22 -15.75 -6.92
C CYS A 66 -3.01 -15.53 -8.21
N TYR A 67 -2.33 -15.17 -9.30
CA TYR A 67 -2.98 -15.02 -10.61
C TYR A 67 -3.63 -16.33 -11.07
N GLN A 68 -2.95 -17.47 -10.92
CA GLN A 68 -3.54 -18.77 -11.27
C GLN A 68 -4.81 -19.06 -10.48
N THR A 69 -4.77 -18.92 -9.14
CA THR A 69 -5.95 -19.07 -8.29
C THR A 69 -7.05 -18.06 -8.65
N ALA A 70 -6.68 -16.87 -9.12
CA ALA A 70 -7.63 -15.84 -9.55
C ALA A 70 -8.43 -16.29 -10.76
N GLU A 71 -7.73 -16.78 -11.78
CA GLU A 71 -8.35 -17.29 -13.00
C GLU A 71 -9.21 -18.53 -12.71
N GLU A 72 -8.76 -19.42 -11.83
CA GLU A 72 -9.51 -20.63 -11.44
C GLU A 72 -10.79 -20.32 -10.66
N THR A 73 -10.77 -19.28 -9.82
CA THR A 73 -11.89 -18.95 -8.91
C THR A 73 -12.74 -17.77 -9.37
N GLY A 74 -12.33 -17.06 -10.42
CA GLY A 74 -12.98 -15.84 -10.90
C GLY A 74 -12.81 -14.64 -9.96
N ALA A 75 -11.77 -14.66 -9.12
CA ALA A 75 -11.47 -13.54 -8.22
C ALA A 75 -10.96 -12.32 -9.00
N THR A 76 -11.41 -11.13 -8.62
CA THR A 76 -11.05 -9.88 -9.34
C THR A 76 -10.05 -9.01 -8.58
N LEU A 77 -9.71 -9.38 -7.34
CA LEU A 77 -8.78 -8.64 -6.49
C LEU A 77 -7.81 -9.60 -5.79
N ILE A 78 -6.52 -9.29 -5.87
CA ILE A 78 -5.45 -9.98 -5.15
C ILE A 78 -4.95 -9.05 -4.05
N LEU A 79 -4.82 -9.55 -2.82
CA LEU A 79 -4.29 -8.86 -1.65
C LEU A 79 -3.19 -9.72 -1.02
N ALA A 80 -1.94 -9.38 -1.26
CA ALA A 80 -0.78 -10.20 -0.92
C ALA A 80 0.06 -9.62 0.20
N ASN A 81 0.20 -10.33 1.32
CA ASN A 81 1.03 -9.93 2.44
C ASN A 81 2.39 -10.66 2.44
N ASP A 82 3.40 -10.02 3.02
CA ASP A 82 4.66 -10.67 3.37
C ASP A 82 4.51 -11.52 4.65
N PRO A 83 5.49 -12.40 4.98
CA PRO A 83 5.36 -13.34 6.09
C PRO A 83 5.12 -12.73 7.48
N ASP A 84 5.64 -11.52 7.73
CA ASP A 84 5.44 -10.77 8.98
C ASP A 84 4.27 -9.77 8.92
N ALA A 85 3.54 -9.74 7.80
CA ALA A 85 2.32 -8.96 7.57
C ALA A 85 2.48 -7.44 7.61
N ASP A 86 3.70 -6.92 7.47
CA ASP A 86 3.98 -5.49 7.53
C ASP A 86 3.84 -4.82 6.14
N ARG A 87 3.77 -5.60 5.07
CA ARG A 87 3.53 -5.13 3.69
C ARG A 87 2.29 -5.73 3.07
N LEU A 88 1.74 -5.01 2.10
CA LEU A 88 0.62 -5.44 1.29
C LEU A 88 0.81 -5.02 -0.16
N GLN A 89 0.78 -5.97 -1.10
CA GLN A 89 0.66 -5.70 -2.53
C GLN A 89 -0.77 -5.98 -2.98
N ILE A 90 -1.29 -5.19 -3.92
CA ILE A 90 -2.59 -5.44 -4.55
C ILE A 90 -2.50 -5.51 -6.07
N ALA A 91 -3.36 -6.34 -6.66
CA ALA A 91 -3.62 -6.34 -8.10
C ALA A 91 -5.13 -6.46 -8.36
N GLU A 92 -5.65 -5.73 -9.34
CA GLU A 92 -7.07 -5.73 -9.70
C GLU A 92 -7.24 -6.13 -11.16
N ARG A 93 -8.15 -7.08 -11.43
CA ARG A 93 -8.51 -7.49 -12.79
C ARG A 93 -9.20 -6.33 -13.52
N GLN A 94 -8.71 -6.02 -14.70
CA GLN A 94 -9.21 -4.93 -15.53
C GLN A 94 -10.27 -5.43 -16.55
N PRO A 95 -11.08 -4.53 -17.13
CA PRO A 95 -12.11 -4.92 -18.10
C PRO A 95 -11.59 -5.59 -19.38
N ASP A 96 -10.33 -5.39 -19.72
CA ASP A 96 -9.61 -6.04 -20.82
C ASP A 96 -9.01 -7.39 -20.43
N GLU A 97 -9.39 -7.93 -19.26
CA GLU A 97 -8.93 -9.19 -18.67
C GLU A 97 -7.44 -9.23 -18.28
N ASP A 98 -6.75 -8.10 -18.33
CA ASP A 98 -5.38 -7.96 -17.81
C ASP A 98 -5.39 -7.60 -16.31
N TRP A 99 -4.26 -7.81 -15.65
CA TRP A 99 -4.06 -7.49 -14.24
C TRP A 99 -3.32 -6.17 -14.09
N HIS A 100 -3.93 -5.21 -13.38
CA HIS A 100 -3.22 -4.01 -12.97
C HIS A 100 -2.60 -4.22 -11.58
N LEU A 101 -1.28 -4.38 -11.54
CA LEU A 101 -0.49 -4.38 -10.32
C LEU A 101 -0.23 -2.92 -9.89
N PHE A 102 -0.75 -2.53 -8.73
CA PHE A 102 -0.61 -1.16 -8.24
C PHE A 102 0.73 -0.99 -7.52
N ASN A 103 1.53 0.01 -7.87
CA ASN A 103 2.72 0.30 -7.07
C ASN A 103 2.34 0.98 -5.74
N GLY A 104 3.25 0.99 -4.76
CA GLY A 104 2.90 1.50 -3.43
C GLY A 104 2.55 2.99 -3.39
N ASN A 105 2.96 3.81 -4.36
CA ASN A 105 2.49 5.19 -4.48
C ASN A 105 1.04 5.28 -4.93
N GLU A 106 0.62 4.44 -5.89
CA GLU A 106 -0.77 4.36 -6.33
C GLU A 106 -1.66 3.83 -5.20
N MET A 107 -1.18 2.83 -4.48
CA MET A 107 -1.83 2.28 -3.29
C MET A 107 -1.98 3.32 -2.17
N GLY A 108 -0.89 4.04 -1.83
CA GLY A 108 -0.92 5.11 -0.85
C GLY A 108 -1.85 6.27 -1.24
N THR A 109 -1.92 6.58 -2.53
CA THR A 109 -2.86 7.57 -3.09
C THR A 109 -4.32 7.15 -2.89
N LEU A 110 -4.65 5.90 -3.25
CA LEU A 110 -5.99 5.34 -3.09
C LEU A 110 -6.40 5.29 -1.61
N LEU A 111 -5.51 4.82 -0.72
CA LEU A 111 -5.76 4.80 0.72
C LEU A 111 -5.97 6.20 1.28
N THR A 112 -5.13 7.17 0.89
CA THR A 112 -5.28 8.57 1.31
C THR A 112 -6.67 9.09 0.93
N TRP A 113 -7.12 8.85 -0.30
CA TRP A 113 -8.45 9.26 -0.75
C TRP A 113 -9.57 8.58 0.04
N TRP A 114 -9.51 7.25 0.18
CA TRP A 114 -10.58 6.49 0.82
C TRP A 114 -10.72 6.81 2.29
N ILE A 115 -9.60 6.76 3.04
CA ILE A 115 -9.59 7.02 4.47
C ILE A 115 -10.03 8.45 4.76
N TRP A 116 -9.52 9.44 4.00
CA TRP A 116 -9.98 10.82 4.17
C TRP A 116 -11.46 10.98 3.87
N THR A 117 -11.95 10.41 2.77
CA THR A 117 -13.37 10.50 2.37
C THR A 117 -14.28 9.91 3.45
N GLN A 118 -13.98 8.70 3.93
CA GLN A 118 -14.75 8.03 4.98
C GLN A 118 -14.64 8.78 6.32
N TRP A 119 -13.45 9.25 6.68
CA TRP A 119 -13.24 9.97 7.93
C TRP A 119 -14.02 11.28 7.95
N LYS A 120 -13.94 12.08 6.88
CA LYS A 120 -14.66 13.37 6.75
C LYS A 120 -16.17 13.18 6.79
N GLN A 121 -16.69 12.12 6.18
CA GLN A 121 -18.11 11.80 6.22
C GLN A 121 -18.59 11.43 7.64
N ARG A 122 -17.77 10.68 8.39
CA ARG A 122 -18.11 10.23 9.75
C ARG A 122 -17.89 11.30 10.81
N ASN A 123 -17.07 12.31 10.53
CA ASN A 123 -16.67 13.36 11.47
C ASN A 123 -16.86 14.76 10.88
N PRO A 124 -18.09 15.15 10.49
CA PRO A 124 -18.33 16.42 9.80
C PRO A 124 -18.01 17.66 10.65
N ASP A 125 -18.03 17.52 11.97
CA ASP A 125 -17.86 18.62 12.92
C ASP A 125 -16.42 18.79 13.42
N ILE A 126 -15.50 17.89 13.05
CA ILE A 126 -14.09 17.98 13.45
C ILE A 126 -13.31 18.77 12.39
N SER A 127 -12.53 19.75 12.82
CA SER A 127 -11.69 20.54 11.91
C SER A 127 -10.69 19.64 11.18
N ALA A 128 -10.63 19.78 9.86
CA ALA A 128 -9.64 19.11 9.04
C ALA A 128 -8.20 19.43 9.49
N GLU A 129 -7.96 20.63 10.02
CA GLU A 129 -6.64 21.07 10.47
C GLU A 129 -6.07 20.29 11.66
N ASP A 130 -6.92 19.54 12.36
CA ASP A 130 -6.52 18.66 13.46
C ASP A 130 -6.17 17.24 13.00
N VAL A 131 -6.29 16.96 11.70
CA VAL A 131 -6.16 15.63 11.11
C VAL A 131 -4.93 15.56 10.24
N TYR A 132 -4.16 14.50 10.41
CA TYR A 132 -2.89 14.28 9.76
C TYR A 132 -2.89 12.99 8.96
N ILE A 133 -2.32 13.07 7.77
CA ILE A 133 -1.90 11.92 6.96
C ILE A 133 -0.40 12.05 6.71
N LEU A 134 0.34 10.98 6.99
CA LEU A 134 1.81 10.97 6.93
C LEU A 134 2.29 10.10 5.77
N ASN A 135 3.37 10.51 5.11
CA ASN A 135 4.07 9.67 4.15
C ASN A 135 5.59 9.87 4.22
N SER A 136 6.36 8.90 3.73
CA SER A 136 7.82 9.07 3.64
C SER A 136 8.20 10.08 2.57
N ALA A 137 9.39 10.68 2.73
CA ALA A 137 9.92 11.67 1.80
C ALA A 137 10.02 11.13 0.38
N VAL A 138 10.45 9.87 0.22
CA VAL A 138 10.57 9.17 -1.08
C VAL A 138 9.21 8.81 -1.71
N SER A 139 8.12 8.89 -0.95
CA SER A 139 6.78 8.61 -1.46
C SER A 139 6.20 9.79 -2.25
N SER A 140 5.14 9.51 -3.00
CA SER A 140 4.36 10.50 -3.73
C SER A 140 3.97 11.67 -2.86
N GLN A 141 4.15 12.87 -3.39
CA GLN A 141 3.76 14.10 -2.71
C GLN A 141 2.32 14.51 -3.05
N ILE A 142 1.53 13.61 -3.64
CA ILE A 142 0.10 13.83 -3.86
C ILE A 142 -0.67 14.05 -2.56
N VAL A 143 -0.22 13.46 -1.44
CA VAL A 143 -0.83 13.71 -0.14
C VAL A 143 -0.78 15.21 0.21
N ALA A 144 0.30 15.90 -0.15
CA ALA A 144 0.44 17.34 0.06
C ALA A 144 -0.53 18.15 -0.81
N THR A 145 -0.77 17.74 -2.07
CA THR A 145 -1.74 18.44 -2.93
C THR A 145 -3.19 18.16 -2.50
N MET A 146 -3.47 16.94 -2.04
CA MET A 146 -4.74 16.58 -1.42
C MET A 146 -4.99 17.39 -0.14
N ALA A 147 -4.01 17.47 0.75
CA ALA A 147 -4.05 18.25 1.99
C ALA A 147 -4.39 19.73 1.72
N LYS A 148 -3.72 20.34 0.73
CA LYS A 148 -3.96 21.73 0.33
C LYS A 148 -5.41 22.00 -0.10
N ILE A 149 -6.05 21.03 -0.75
CA ILE A 149 -7.42 21.17 -1.26
C ILE A 149 -8.45 20.80 -0.17
N GLU A 150 -8.17 19.77 0.62
CA GLU A 150 -9.12 19.19 1.56
C GLU A 150 -9.06 19.76 2.98
N GLY A 151 -7.96 20.43 3.34
CA GLY A 151 -7.76 21.12 4.61
C GLY A 151 -7.06 20.29 5.70
N PHE A 152 -6.84 18.99 5.49
CA PHE A 152 -6.05 18.17 6.42
C PHE A 152 -4.57 18.52 6.36
N LYS A 153 -3.80 18.14 7.39
CA LYS A 153 -2.35 18.34 7.44
C LYS A 153 -1.59 17.15 6.88
N ASN A 154 -0.53 17.42 6.14
CA ASN A 154 0.41 16.42 5.67
C ASN A 154 1.80 16.76 6.18
N ASP A 155 2.34 15.87 7.01
CA ASP A 155 3.73 15.93 7.43
C ASP A 155 4.49 14.75 6.81
N VAL A 156 5.71 15.02 6.37
CA VAL A 156 6.58 14.07 5.68
C VAL A 156 7.72 13.66 6.61
N SER A 157 8.02 12.36 6.66
CA SER A 157 9.12 11.81 7.46
C SER A 157 10.21 11.17 6.60
N LEU A 158 11.38 10.93 7.20
CA LEU A 158 12.45 10.16 6.53
C LEU A 158 12.01 8.72 6.27
N THR A 159 12.61 8.05 5.29
CA THR A 159 12.30 6.65 5.00
C THR A 159 12.65 5.73 6.18
N GLY A 160 11.79 4.74 6.39
CA GLY A 160 11.81 3.82 7.51
C GLY A 160 10.70 4.13 8.49
N PHE A 161 9.75 3.20 8.60
CA PHE A 161 8.51 3.39 9.37
C PHE A 161 8.69 3.83 10.82
N LYS A 162 9.82 3.51 11.47
CA LYS A 162 10.16 4.02 12.81
C LYS A 162 10.07 5.56 12.91
N TRP A 163 10.46 6.28 11.87
CA TRP A 163 10.41 7.74 11.85
C TRP A 163 8.99 8.26 11.65
N ILE A 164 8.17 7.55 10.87
CA ILE A 164 6.76 7.88 10.67
C ILE A 164 5.97 7.56 11.95
N GLY A 165 6.19 6.41 12.58
CA GLY A 165 5.58 6.01 13.84
C GLY A 165 5.89 6.97 14.99
N ASN A 166 7.16 7.39 15.12
CA ASN A 166 7.55 8.41 16.11
C ASN A 166 6.85 9.75 15.85
N LEU A 167 6.82 10.21 14.59
CA LEU A 167 6.12 11.44 14.22
C LEU A 167 4.61 11.35 14.53
N ALA A 168 3.98 10.22 14.19
CA ALA A 168 2.58 9.97 14.48
C ALA A 168 2.29 10.02 15.98
N HIS A 169 3.15 9.42 16.79
CA HIS A 169 3.04 9.44 18.25
C HIS A 169 3.15 10.86 18.82
N GLU A 170 4.12 11.66 18.35
CA GLU A 170 4.30 13.04 18.81
C GLU A 170 3.15 13.97 18.39
N ILE A 171 2.57 13.76 17.21
CA ILE A 171 1.35 14.47 16.77
C ILE A 171 0.17 14.11 17.67
N ARG A 172 -0.03 12.83 17.97
CA ARG A 172 -1.11 12.35 18.86
C ARG A 172 -0.99 12.91 20.29
N LYS A 173 0.23 13.00 20.83
CA LYS A 173 0.48 13.64 22.14
C LYS A 173 0.03 15.10 22.21
N LYS A 174 -0.01 15.80 21.08
CA LYS A 174 -0.50 17.19 20.97
C LYS A 174 -2.03 17.28 20.84
N GLY A 175 -2.75 16.17 21.01
CA GLY A 175 -4.19 16.09 20.88
C GLY A 175 -4.70 16.08 19.43
N LYS A 176 -3.81 15.83 18.46
CA LYS A 176 -4.14 15.78 17.03
C LYS A 176 -4.37 14.34 16.57
N LEU A 177 -5.04 14.18 15.44
CA LEU A 177 -5.40 12.88 14.88
C LEU A 177 -4.45 12.51 13.75
N VAL A 178 -3.93 11.28 13.76
CA VAL A 178 -3.18 10.70 12.63
C VAL A 178 -3.96 9.48 12.17
N ILE A 179 -4.58 9.60 10.99
CA ILE A 179 -5.56 8.61 10.50
C ILE A 179 -4.96 7.64 9.49
N LEU A 180 -3.84 8.02 8.87
CA LEU A 180 -3.10 7.19 7.92
C LEU A 180 -1.62 7.58 7.94
N ALA A 181 -0.76 6.58 7.84
CA ALA A 181 0.66 6.69 7.61
C ALA A 181 1.09 5.66 6.57
N TRP A 182 1.93 6.01 5.59
CA TRP A 182 2.35 5.05 4.57
C TRP A 182 3.72 5.33 3.93
N GLU A 183 4.31 4.28 3.35
CA GLU A 183 5.54 4.33 2.55
C GLU A 183 5.28 3.70 1.17
N GLU A 184 5.97 4.21 0.14
CA GLU A 184 5.89 3.68 -1.23
C GLU A 184 6.34 2.22 -1.36
N SER A 185 7.12 1.73 -0.40
CA SER A 185 7.56 0.34 -0.26
C SER A 185 6.43 -0.58 0.26
N ILE A 186 5.20 -0.30 -0.19
CA ILE A 186 3.96 -1.05 0.08
C ILE A 186 3.65 -1.28 1.58
N GLY A 187 4.06 -0.33 2.42
CA GLY A 187 3.86 -0.35 3.87
C GLY A 187 2.83 0.68 4.32
N PHE A 188 1.81 0.25 5.07
CA PHE A 188 0.68 1.10 5.44
C PHE A 188 0.29 0.90 6.90
N ALA A 189 0.00 1.98 7.62
CA ALA A 189 -0.68 1.94 8.92
C ALA A 189 -1.98 2.72 8.84
N THR A 190 -3.08 1.98 8.74
CA THR A 190 -4.43 2.54 8.78
C THR A 190 -4.87 2.68 10.24
N GLY A 191 -5.19 3.88 10.71
CA GLY A 191 -5.58 4.10 12.11
C GLY A 191 -4.40 4.32 13.07
N THR A 192 -4.44 3.66 14.24
CA THR A 192 -3.59 4.03 15.40
C THR A 192 -2.32 3.21 15.58
N THR A 193 -2.09 2.16 14.77
CA THR A 193 -0.88 1.34 14.84
C THR A 193 0.37 2.21 14.66
N LEU A 194 1.45 1.88 15.39
CA LEU A 194 2.75 2.57 15.30
C LEU A 194 3.73 1.87 14.34
N ASP A 195 3.31 0.74 13.77
CA ASP A 195 4.00 -0.04 12.76
C ASP A 195 3.07 -0.26 11.57
N LYS A 196 3.63 -0.77 10.47
CA LYS A 196 2.84 -1.15 9.31
C LYS A 196 1.97 -2.37 9.64
N ASP A 197 0.80 -2.40 9.03
CA ASP A 197 -0.21 -3.44 9.23
C ASP A 197 -0.87 -3.73 7.89
N GLY A 198 -0.28 -4.68 7.16
CA GLY A 198 -0.77 -5.15 5.88
C GLY A 198 -2.12 -5.86 5.98
N VAL A 199 -2.48 -6.42 7.16
CA VAL A 199 -3.78 -7.08 7.39
C VAL A 199 -4.91 -6.06 7.42
N SER A 200 -4.74 -5.01 8.24
CA SER A 200 -5.70 -3.91 8.31
C SER A 200 -5.81 -3.20 6.97
N ALA A 201 -4.67 -2.94 6.31
CA ALA A 201 -4.65 -2.35 4.97
C ALA A 201 -5.42 -3.20 3.94
N ALA A 202 -5.31 -4.53 4.00
CA ALA A 202 -6.00 -5.44 3.09
C ALA A 202 -7.53 -5.31 3.23
N ALA A 203 -8.03 -5.28 4.47
CA ALA A 203 -9.44 -5.09 4.73
C ALA A 203 -9.97 -3.72 4.25
N VAL A 204 -9.18 -2.66 4.42
CA VAL A 204 -9.52 -1.31 3.92
C VAL A 204 -9.54 -1.29 2.39
N PHE A 205 -8.60 -1.94 1.71
CA PHE A 205 -8.63 -2.05 0.24
C PHE A 205 -9.83 -2.84 -0.27
N ALA A 206 -10.22 -3.92 0.41
CA ALA A 206 -11.41 -4.68 0.07
C ALA A 206 -12.69 -3.85 0.24
N GLU A 207 -12.79 -3.08 1.33
CA GLU A 207 -13.90 -2.14 1.56
C GLU A 207 -13.97 -1.11 0.40
N MET A 208 -12.82 -0.51 0.07
CA MET A 208 -12.71 0.47 -1.01
C MET A 208 -13.10 -0.12 -2.38
N ALA A 209 -12.59 -1.29 -2.72
CA ALA A 209 -12.90 -1.96 -3.98
C ALA A 209 -14.39 -2.36 -4.07
N ASN A 210 -14.98 -2.79 -2.95
CA ASN A 210 -16.41 -3.11 -2.90
C ASN A 210 -17.26 -1.85 -3.10
N TYR A 211 -16.89 -0.76 -2.44
CA TYR A 211 -17.50 0.54 -2.64
C TYR A 211 -17.42 0.98 -4.10
N LEU A 212 -16.23 0.95 -4.70
CA LEU A 212 -16.03 1.38 -6.09
C LEU A 212 -16.86 0.53 -7.07
N THR A 213 -16.91 -0.78 -6.85
CA THR A 213 -17.72 -1.68 -7.66
C THR A 213 -19.21 -1.35 -7.55
N SER A 214 -19.71 -1.01 -6.35
CA SER A 214 -21.08 -0.52 -6.17
C SER A 214 -21.38 0.77 -6.96
N GLN A 215 -20.34 1.58 -7.22
CA GLN A 215 -20.40 2.79 -8.03
C GLN A 215 -20.10 2.54 -9.52
N LYS A 216 -19.98 1.28 -9.96
CA LYS A 216 -19.57 0.90 -11.32
C LYS A 216 -18.20 1.48 -11.73
N LEU A 217 -17.31 1.65 -10.74
CA LEU A 217 -15.92 2.07 -10.89
C LEU A 217 -14.98 0.95 -10.46
N ASN A 218 -13.70 1.07 -10.83
CA ASN A 218 -12.62 0.24 -10.34
C ASN A 218 -11.48 1.13 -9.79
N MET A 219 -10.51 0.55 -9.10
CA MET A 219 -9.45 1.33 -8.45
C MET A 219 -8.60 2.11 -9.45
N LYS A 220 -8.31 1.56 -10.63
CA LYS A 220 -7.55 2.26 -11.68
C LYS A 220 -8.26 3.53 -12.18
N LYS A 221 -9.58 3.45 -12.44
CA LYS A 221 -10.40 4.62 -12.81
C LYS A 221 -10.48 5.61 -11.66
N GLN A 222 -10.61 5.13 -10.43
CA GLN A 222 -10.64 6.01 -9.27
C GLN A 222 -9.31 6.75 -9.08
N LEU A 223 -8.18 6.08 -9.28
CA LEU A 223 -6.86 6.68 -9.26
C LEU A 223 -6.75 7.82 -10.29
N PHE A 224 -7.25 7.60 -11.51
CA PHE A 224 -7.34 8.65 -12.53
C PHE A 224 -8.22 9.84 -12.09
N ASN A 225 -9.36 9.58 -11.44
CA ASN A 225 -10.22 10.64 -10.88
C ASN A 225 -9.50 11.45 -9.79
N ILE A 226 -8.72 10.79 -8.93
CA ILE A 226 -7.91 11.44 -7.89
C ILE A 226 -6.86 12.34 -8.57
N TYR A 227 -6.13 11.85 -9.58
CA TYR A 227 -5.16 12.65 -10.31
C TYR A 227 -5.78 13.86 -11.01
N ASN A 228 -6.96 13.71 -11.61
CA ASN A 228 -7.67 14.86 -12.21
C ASN A 228 -8.06 15.93 -11.18
N LYS A 229 -8.44 15.53 -9.96
CA LYS A 229 -8.85 16.47 -8.91
C LYS A 229 -7.66 17.13 -8.21
N TYR A 230 -6.61 16.37 -7.90
CA TYR A 230 -5.51 16.81 -7.02
C TYR A 230 -4.18 17.03 -7.75
N GLY A 231 -4.15 16.86 -9.07
CA GLY A 231 -2.96 16.96 -9.89
C GLY A 231 -2.33 15.60 -10.20
N PHE A 232 -1.65 15.52 -11.35
CA PHE A 232 -0.93 14.33 -11.77
C PHE A 232 0.45 14.26 -11.10
N HIS A 233 0.77 13.11 -10.53
CA HIS A 233 2.08 12.84 -9.91
C HIS A 233 2.68 11.62 -10.61
N LEU A 234 3.77 11.83 -11.34
CA LEU A 234 4.53 10.76 -11.98
C LEU A 234 5.71 10.36 -11.11
N ILE A 235 5.83 9.07 -10.81
CA ILE A 235 6.91 8.54 -9.97
C ILE A 235 7.50 7.33 -10.67
N ARG A 236 8.82 7.21 -10.56
CA ARG A 236 9.57 6.07 -11.05
C ARG A 236 10.63 5.71 -10.03
N ASN A 237 10.48 4.54 -9.42
CA ASN A 237 11.47 3.97 -8.51
C ASN A 237 12.34 2.97 -9.28
N SER A 238 13.64 2.99 -9.02
CA SER A 238 14.60 2.09 -9.66
C SER A 238 15.76 1.79 -8.72
N TYR A 239 16.22 0.55 -8.75
CA TYR A 239 17.34 0.08 -7.96
C TYR A 239 18.59 -0.04 -8.83
N TRP A 240 19.74 0.37 -8.29
CA TRP A 240 21.03 0.31 -8.97
C TRP A 240 22.07 -0.32 -8.04
N THR A 241 22.68 -1.41 -8.48
CA THR A 241 23.83 -2.00 -7.80
C THR A 241 25.10 -1.40 -8.38
N VAL A 242 25.90 -0.76 -7.53
CA VAL A 242 27.21 -0.22 -7.91
C VAL A 242 28.32 -1.11 -7.35
N PRO A 243 29.38 -1.39 -8.13
CA PRO A 243 30.42 -2.32 -7.73
C PRO A 243 31.32 -1.79 -6.60
N GLU A 244 31.42 -0.46 -6.44
CA GLU A 244 32.28 0.20 -5.45
C GLU A 244 31.79 1.64 -5.15
N ASN A 245 32.10 2.14 -3.95
CA ASN A 245 31.63 3.44 -3.46
C ASN A 245 32.11 4.65 -4.29
N SER A 246 33.25 4.53 -4.96
CA SER A 246 33.76 5.54 -5.91
C SER A 246 32.77 5.80 -7.05
N VAL A 247 32.10 4.75 -7.53
CA VAL A 247 31.11 4.83 -8.61
C VAL A 247 29.83 5.50 -8.15
N THR A 248 29.41 5.31 -6.88
CA THR A 248 28.23 5.98 -6.30
C THR A 248 28.30 7.50 -6.45
N LYS A 249 29.48 8.10 -6.22
CA LYS A 249 29.68 9.55 -6.36
C LYS A 249 29.42 10.04 -7.78
N ASN A 250 29.78 9.24 -8.79
CA ASN A 250 29.54 9.59 -10.19
C ASN A 250 28.04 9.59 -10.50
N TYR A 251 27.30 8.60 -9.97
CA TYR A 251 25.84 8.57 -10.11
C TYR A 251 25.17 9.75 -9.40
N LEU A 252 25.62 10.11 -8.19
CA LEU A 252 25.11 11.28 -7.46
C LEU A 252 25.23 12.56 -8.29
N ILE A 253 26.38 12.79 -8.92
CA ILE A 253 26.60 13.95 -9.79
C ILE A 253 25.67 13.93 -11.01
N ILE A 254 25.43 12.77 -11.60
CA ILE A 254 24.50 12.62 -12.74
C ILE A 254 23.08 12.96 -12.29
N PHE A 255 22.68 12.45 -11.14
CA PHE A 255 21.36 12.65 -10.58
C PHE A 255 21.12 14.11 -10.16
N GLU A 256 22.06 14.76 -9.47
CA GLU A 256 21.96 16.19 -9.12
C GLU A 256 21.77 17.10 -10.33
N LYS A 257 22.26 16.68 -11.51
CA LYS A 257 22.10 17.42 -12.78
C LYS A 257 20.73 17.22 -13.44
N MET A 258 19.91 16.29 -12.98
CA MET A 258 18.55 16.11 -13.48
C MET A 258 17.62 17.17 -12.85
N GLU A 259 17.63 18.37 -13.42
CA GLU A 259 16.68 19.42 -13.07
C GLU A 259 15.23 18.92 -13.30
N ASN A 260 14.36 19.14 -12.31
CA ASN A 260 12.96 18.66 -12.21
C ASN A 260 12.74 17.23 -11.67
N ILE A 261 13.79 16.52 -11.23
CA ILE A 261 13.62 15.27 -10.48
C ILE A 261 13.89 15.54 -9.01
N ARG A 262 12.88 15.38 -8.15
CA ARG A 262 13.12 15.34 -6.70
C ARG A 262 13.81 14.02 -6.38
N LEU A 263 15.13 14.04 -6.41
CA LEU A 263 15.95 12.92 -5.99
C LEU A 263 15.96 12.80 -4.48
N ILE A 264 15.54 11.65 -4.00
CA ILE A 264 15.66 11.29 -2.59
C ILE A 264 16.41 9.97 -2.58
N LEU A 265 17.72 10.06 -2.40
CA LEU A 265 18.58 8.89 -2.29
C LEU A 265 18.39 8.25 -0.93
N MET A 266 18.09 6.95 -0.94
CA MET A 266 18.40 6.08 0.18
C MET A 266 19.79 5.50 -0.05
N GLU A 267 20.72 5.79 0.86
CA GLU A 267 21.93 4.98 0.98
C GLU A 267 21.51 3.59 1.49
N THR A 268 21.27 2.67 0.57
CA THR A 268 21.17 1.26 0.93
C THR A 268 22.55 0.80 1.35
N ILE A 269 22.74 0.52 2.64
CA ILE A 269 23.90 -0.24 3.13
C ILE A 269 23.86 -1.59 2.42
N LEU A 270 24.67 -1.73 1.37
CA LEU A 270 24.93 -3.01 0.71
C LEU A 270 25.40 -3.99 1.78
N ARG A 271 24.55 -4.96 2.12
CA ARG A 271 24.99 -6.15 2.84
C ARG A 271 26.04 -6.81 1.95
N LYS A 272 27.31 -6.75 2.39
CA LYS A 272 28.40 -7.54 1.84
C LYS A 272 27.92 -8.99 1.71
N ASN A 273 28.14 -9.56 0.53
CA ASN A 273 28.10 -10.98 0.21
C ASN A 273 28.28 -11.88 1.44
N MET A 274 27.23 -12.61 1.83
CA MET A 274 27.39 -13.90 2.48
C MET A 274 26.95 -14.96 1.47
N LEU A 275 27.93 -15.44 0.71
CA LEU A 275 28.02 -16.83 0.28
C LEU A 275 28.98 -17.52 1.26
#